data_AF-A0A848LWP0-F1
#
_entry.id   AF-A0A848LWP0-F1
#
_cell.length_a   1.000
_cell.length_b   1.000
_cell.length_c   1.000
_cell.angle_alpha   90.00
_cell.angle_beta   90.00
_cell.angle_gamma   90.00
#
_symmetry.space_group_name_H-M   'P 1'
#
loop_
_entity.id
_entity.type
_entity.pdbx_description
1 polymer ?
#
loop_
_entity_poly.entity_id
_entity_poly.type
_entity_poly.pdbx_seq_one_letter_code
_entity_poly.pdbx_strand_id
1 'polypeptide(L)'
;MAKRFFELFDDMETQGRWLLGDPTDSQGQEVDDPWQFTDGCPVQVEARLKIPIDHPGSPLDFSLAGVGVTPVVHKKVANIFAELAPADVQLFPVDVAGQSEPYFILVATRLIRCIDDSASEEVRYWKPEDGRPEKVGKYRAVSGLRIDPTKVGGAKVFRTWGWSIALIVSEDIKEALDHAGVTGMKFEEVTGPSAISPEERERSRKLLALRNETDAAREAFWRTLGKLDEEVIIPIVVGGDWPARRQVWRVIHRPEGRTLLVTDGLSDFFVDRAEPSVGFGLELALETNEPLGDAEKSWPLLLLERVGNELAKHESVREKVKAGFLSMEVSGQNLPEPLLTKEGRVGVLLGMASSTLPGRFTMPAGEVRLVTVKLLMPTELAYLLEHGKRGREELVRRFGQQGQEHLSRAWRQPVV
;
A
#
# COMPACT_ATOMS: atom_id res chain seq x y z
N MET A 1 39.05 13.83 -3.46
CA MET A 1 37.84 13.53 -2.65
C MET A 1 36.90 12.68 -3.51
N ALA A 2 36.13 11.78 -2.91
CA ALA A 2 35.11 11.04 -3.66
C ALA A 2 34.04 12.03 -4.15
N LYS A 3 33.61 11.92 -5.41
CA LYS A 3 32.55 12.78 -5.95
C LYS A 3 31.25 12.49 -5.21
N ARG A 4 30.62 13.51 -4.66
CA ARG A 4 29.29 13.42 -4.04
C ARG A 4 28.21 13.84 -5.02
N PHE A 5 27.07 13.17 -4.93
CA PHE A 5 25.89 13.42 -5.76
C PHE A 5 24.64 13.47 -4.89
N PHE A 6 23.68 14.25 -5.36
CA PHE A 6 22.43 14.52 -4.67
C PHE A 6 21.27 14.36 -5.63
N GLU A 7 20.19 13.74 -5.18
CA GLU A 7 18.91 13.85 -5.83
C GLU A 7 18.35 15.25 -5.54
N LEU A 8 17.95 15.95 -6.60
CA LEU A 8 17.31 17.26 -6.57
C LEU A 8 15.82 17.09 -6.89
N PHE A 9 14.97 17.50 -5.96
CA PHE A 9 13.52 17.40 -6.10
C PHE A 9 12.83 18.59 -5.42
N ASP A 10 11.51 18.65 -5.57
CA ASP A 10 10.71 19.74 -5.02
C ASP A 10 10.61 19.72 -3.50
N ASP A 11 10.76 20.90 -2.90
CA ASP A 11 10.41 21.09 -1.50
C ASP A 11 8.90 21.31 -1.33
N MET A 12 8.17 20.24 -1.04
CA MET A 12 6.73 20.26 -0.80
C MET A 12 6.35 20.81 0.59
N GLU A 13 7.33 21.03 1.49
CA GLU A 13 7.07 21.57 2.83
C GLU A 13 6.97 23.11 2.84
N THR A 14 7.37 23.78 1.74
CA THR A 14 7.29 25.23 1.59
C THR A 14 5.83 25.70 1.62
N GLN A 15 5.46 26.46 2.67
CA GLN A 15 4.11 26.99 2.82
C GLN A 15 3.76 28.04 1.75
N GLY A 16 2.54 27.96 1.21
CA GLY A 16 2.04 28.94 0.25
C GLY A 16 2.71 28.89 -1.13
N ARG A 17 3.42 27.80 -1.45
CA ARG A 17 3.97 27.55 -2.79
C ARG A 17 2.87 27.40 -3.84
N TRP A 18 3.21 27.70 -5.08
CA TRP A 18 2.40 27.30 -6.22
C TRP A 18 2.50 25.79 -6.52
N LEU A 19 1.59 25.29 -7.35
CA LEU A 19 1.74 24.02 -8.05
C LEU A 19 1.54 24.26 -9.55
N LEU A 20 2.51 23.80 -10.33
CA LEU A 20 2.55 23.95 -11.77
C LEU A 20 1.94 22.71 -12.41
N GLY A 21 1.08 22.93 -13.42
CA GLY A 21 0.49 21.87 -14.21
C GLY A 21 1.37 21.42 -15.37
N ASP A 22 0.90 20.45 -16.13
CA ASP A 22 1.65 19.89 -17.27
C ASP A 22 1.97 20.95 -18.35
N PRO A 23 3.16 20.88 -18.99
CA PRO A 23 3.49 21.77 -20.10
C PRO A 23 2.45 21.68 -21.22
N THR A 24 2.07 22.84 -21.75
CA THR A 24 1.10 22.97 -22.85
C THR A 24 1.68 23.70 -24.04
N ASP A 25 1.12 23.45 -25.20
CA ASP A 25 1.42 24.22 -26.40
C ASP A 25 0.80 25.63 -26.36
N SER A 26 0.97 26.39 -27.45
CA SER A 26 0.40 27.75 -27.55
C SER A 26 -1.13 27.80 -27.45
N GLN A 27 -1.83 26.72 -27.80
CA GLN A 27 -3.29 26.57 -27.78
C GLN A 27 -3.81 26.05 -26.44
N GLY A 28 -2.93 25.69 -25.50
CA GLY A 28 -3.28 25.13 -24.21
C GLY A 28 -3.52 23.62 -24.22
N GLN A 29 -3.08 22.92 -25.28
CA GLN A 29 -3.11 21.47 -25.34
C GLN A 29 -1.88 20.91 -24.63
N GLU A 30 -2.08 19.93 -23.74
CA GLU A 30 -0.99 19.22 -23.09
C GLU A 30 -0.10 18.54 -24.12
N VAL A 31 1.19 18.48 -23.81
CA VAL A 31 2.16 17.78 -24.65
C VAL A 31 1.86 16.27 -24.63
N ASP A 32 1.80 15.64 -25.81
CA ASP A 32 1.39 14.23 -25.98
C ASP A 32 2.14 13.23 -25.09
N ASP A 33 3.47 13.41 -24.95
CA ASP A 33 4.29 12.65 -24.01
C ASP A 33 4.78 13.55 -22.87
N PRO A 34 4.15 13.48 -21.68
CA PRO A 34 4.53 14.32 -20.55
C PRO A 34 5.88 13.92 -19.94
N TRP A 35 6.40 12.71 -20.20
CA TRP A 35 7.67 12.22 -19.63
C TRP A 35 8.90 12.56 -20.47
N GLN A 36 8.74 13.10 -21.69
CA GLN A 36 9.86 13.39 -22.58
C GLN A 36 10.96 14.27 -21.94
N PHE A 37 10.59 15.17 -21.01
CA PHE A 37 11.53 16.06 -20.32
C PHE A 37 12.27 15.40 -19.16
N THR A 38 11.88 14.18 -18.78
CA THR A 38 12.47 13.41 -17.68
C THR A 38 13.10 12.09 -18.13
N ASP A 39 13.04 11.74 -19.41
CA ASP A 39 13.61 10.50 -19.97
C ASP A 39 15.14 10.38 -19.90
N GLY A 40 15.85 11.46 -19.59
CA GLY A 40 17.32 11.45 -19.55
C GLY A 40 17.97 11.49 -20.93
N CYS A 41 17.25 11.96 -21.94
CA CYS A 41 17.69 12.06 -23.33
C CYS A 41 17.57 13.50 -23.83
N PRO A 42 18.34 13.90 -24.86
CA PRO A 42 18.09 15.16 -25.56
C PRO A 42 16.68 15.20 -26.15
N VAL A 43 16.00 16.34 -25.98
CA VAL A 43 14.66 16.60 -26.49
C VAL A 43 14.71 17.61 -27.62
N GLN A 44 13.75 17.53 -28.53
CA GLN A 44 13.45 18.57 -29.51
C GLN A 44 12.08 19.15 -29.20
N VAL A 45 12.02 20.47 -29.05
CA VAL A 45 10.78 21.20 -28.79
C VAL A 45 10.54 22.13 -29.97
N GLU A 46 9.45 21.92 -30.70
CA GLU A 46 9.16 22.65 -31.94
C GLU A 46 8.67 24.08 -31.70
N ALA A 47 7.99 24.32 -30.58
CA ALA A 47 7.40 25.60 -30.22
C ALA A 47 7.60 25.95 -28.74
N ARG A 48 7.55 27.24 -28.42
CA ARG A 48 7.64 27.70 -27.03
C ARG A 48 6.42 27.24 -26.24
N LEU A 49 6.67 26.50 -25.15
CA LEU A 49 5.63 25.92 -24.30
C LEU A 49 5.18 26.91 -23.22
N LYS A 50 3.95 26.68 -22.73
CA LYS A 50 3.35 27.37 -21.60
C LYS A 50 3.25 26.44 -20.40
N ILE A 51 3.49 26.96 -19.21
CA ILE A 51 3.33 26.24 -17.95
C ILE A 51 2.11 26.81 -17.21
N PRO A 52 1.00 26.06 -17.10
CA PRO A 52 -0.15 26.47 -16.32
C PRO A 52 0.15 26.41 -14.81
N ILE A 53 -0.64 27.15 -14.04
CA ILE A 53 -0.61 27.14 -12.57
C ILE A 53 -1.92 26.51 -12.10
N ASP A 54 -1.84 25.26 -11.63
CA ASP A 54 -3.00 24.51 -11.13
C ASP A 54 -3.44 25.01 -9.76
N HIS A 55 -2.46 25.35 -8.91
CA HIS A 55 -2.70 25.97 -7.62
C HIS A 55 -1.91 27.26 -7.49
N PRO A 56 -2.58 28.43 -7.42
CA PRO A 56 -1.93 29.72 -7.22
C PRO A 56 -1.13 29.76 -5.92
N GLY A 57 0.03 30.41 -5.95
CA GLY A 57 0.89 30.57 -4.78
C GLY A 57 2.09 31.46 -5.08
N SER A 58 3.03 31.50 -4.14
CA SER A 58 4.28 32.24 -4.29
C SER A 58 5.13 31.59 -5.40
N PRO A 59 5.64 32.38 -6.36
CA PRO A 59 6.58 31.87 -7.37
C PRO A 59 7.85 31.29 -6.73
N LEU A 60 8.33 30.18 -7.26
CA LEU A 60 9.53 29.49 -6.80
C LEU A 60 10.59 29.45 -7.91
N ASP A 61 11.85 29.38 -7.52
CA ASP A 61 12.95 29.30 -8.48
C ASP A 61 13.13 27.90 -9.11
N PHE A 62 12.66 26.86 -8.42
CA PHE A 62 12.63 25.48 -8.88
C PHE A 62 11.26 24.88 -8.54
N SER A 63 10.67 24.17 -9.50
CA SER A 63 9.43 23.40 -9.31
C SER A 63 9.36 22.23 -10.28
N LEU A 64 8.77 21.11 -9.88
CA LEU A 64 8.42 19.98 -10.73
C LEU A 64 6.96 20.15 -11.17
N ALA A 65 6.74 20.20 -12.48
CA ALA A 65 5.44 20.49 -13.09
C ALA A 65 4.74 19.22 -13.59
N GLY A 66 3.46 19.10 -13.26
CA GLY A 66 2.55 18.10 -13.80
C GLY A 66 2.90 16.63 -13.52
N VAL A 67 2.20 15.72 -14.23
CA VAL A 67 2.40 14.26 -14.10
C VAL A 67 3.77 13.81 -14.59
N GLY A 68 4.33 14.56 -15.55
CA GLY A 68 5.66 14.32 -16.09
C GLY A 68 6.81 14.66 -15.15
N VAL A 69 6.52 15.29 -14.00
CA VAL A 69 7.50 15.82 -13.03
C VAL A 69 8.60 16.64 -13.72
N THR A 70 8.16 17.50 -14.63
CA THR A 70 9.03 18.29 -15.50
C THR A 70 9.71 19.41 -14.70
N PRO A 71 11.05 19.48 -14.63
CA PRO A 71 11.72 20.55 -13.89
C PRO A 71 11.56 21.90 -14.60
N VAL A 72 10.82 22.81 -13.97
CA VAL A 72 10.66 24.20 -14.37
C VAL A 72 11.48 25.07 -13.44
N VAL A 73 12.40 25.84 -14.03
CA VAL A 73 13.41 26.59 -13.29
C VAL A 73 13.45 28.05 -13.71
N HIS A 74 13.60 28.94 -12.74
CA HIS A 74 13.81 30.36 -12.98
C HIS A 74 15.17 30.60 -13.66
N LYS A 75 15.31 31.72 -14.40
CA LYS A 75 16.54 32.09 -15.12
C LYS A 75 17.81 31.96 -14.29
N LYS A 76 17.78 32.33 -13.01
CA LYS A 76 18.97 32.24 -12.15
C LYS A 76 19.48 30.81 -11.99
N VAL A 77 18.56 29.84 -11.89
CA VAL A 77 18.87 28.40 -11.81
C VAL A 77 19.35 27.92 -13.17
N ALA A 78 18.65 28.27 -14.25
CA ALA A 78 19.04 27.94 -15.62
C ALA A 78 20.49 28.35 -15.94
N ASN A 79 20.91 29.56 -15.51
CA ASN A 79 22.27 30.06 -15.71
C ASN A 79 23.32 29.19 -15.00
N ILE A 80 23.06 28.75 -13.76
CA ILE A 80 23.97 27.89 -12.99
C ILE A 80 24.20 26.57 -13.73
N PHE A 81 23.13 25.95 -14.22
CA PHE A 81 23.22 24.70 -14.98
C PHE A 81 23.94 24.89 -16.32
N ALA A 82 23.67 25.98 -17.04
CA ALA A 82 24.34 26.31 -18.30
C ALA A 82 25.84 26.55 -18.12
N GLU A 83 26.26 27.15 -17.00
CA GLU A 83 27.67 27.42 -16.73
C GLU A 83 28.42 26.17 -16.24
N LEU A 84 27.85 25.45 -15.28
CA LEU A 84 28.55 24.36 -14.60
C LEU A 84 28.47 23.01 -15.31
N ALA A 85 27.42 22.77 -16.10
CA ALA A 85 27.16 21.49 -16.78
C ALA A 85 26.57 21.64 -18.19
N PRO A 86 27.14 22.48 -19.09
CA PRO A 86 26.58 22.74 -20.42
C PRO A 86 26.46 21.51 -21.32
N ALA A 87 27.28 20.47 -21.08
CA ALA A 87 27.28 19.24 -21.88
C ALA A 87 26.29 18.18 -21.39
N ASP A 88 25.58 18.45 -20.29
CA ASP A 88 24.66 17.53 -19.63
C ASP A 88 23.20 17.99 -19.67
N VAL A 89 22.94 19.27 -19.98
CA VAL A 89 21.59 19.85 -19.92
C VAL A 89 21.15 20.50 -21.23
N GLN A 90 19.84 20.52 -21.46
CA GLN A 90 19.17 21.46 -22.36
C GLN A 90 18.23 22.35 -21.55
N LEU A 91 18.12 23.62 -21.97
CA LEU A 91 17.29 24.62 -21.34
C LEU A 91 16.33 25.17 -22.38
N PHE A 92 15.03 24.95 -22.20
CA PHE A 92 14.00 25.42 -23.12
C PHE A 92 13.22 26.57 -22.47
N PRO A 93 13.25 27.79 -23.04
CA PRO A 93 12.48 28.89 -22.48
C PRO A 93 10.98 28.58 -22.57
N VAL A 94 10.25 28.88 -21.50
CA VAL A 94 8.80 28.69 -21.39
C VAL A 94 8.13 29.95 -20.89
N ASP A 95 6.81 30.01 -21.02
CA ASP A 95 5.97 31.07 -20.45
C ASP A 95 5.17 30.51 -19.27
N VAL A 96 5.48 30.97 -18.05
CA VAL A 96 4.71 30.61 -16.86
C VAL A 96 3.59 31.64 -16.68
N ALA A 97 2.35 31.17 -16.49
CA ALA A 97 1.19 32.04 -16.41
C ALA A 97 1.36 33.15 -15.35
N GLY A 98 1.20 34.41 -15.76
CA GLY A 98 1.27 35.57 -14.86
C GLY A 98 2.67 35.96 -14.38
N GLN A 99 3.75 35.31 -14.87
CA GLN A 99 5.12 35.67 -14.53
C GLN A 99 5.78 36.49 -15.64
N SER A 100 6.42 37.60 -15.26
CA SER A 100 7.20 38.43 -16.18
C SER A 100 8.66 37.99 -16.30
N GLU A 101 9.19 37.35 -15.25
CA GLU A 101 10.56 36.85 -15.24
C GLU A 101 10.71 35.57 -16.08
N PRO A 102 11.88 35.32 -16.71
CA PRO A 102 12.06 34.16 -17.57
C PRO A 102 12.18 32.84 -16.81
N TYR A 103 11.48 31.82 -17.28
CA TYR A 103 11.56 30.44 -16.81
C TYR A 103 11.95 29.50 -17.95
N PHE A 104 12.50 28.35 -17.56
CA PHE A 104 13.01 27.34 -18.48
C PHE A 104 12.57 25.95 -18.00
N ILE A 105 12.29 25.06 -18.95
CA ILE A 105 12.35 23.63 -18.66
C ILE A 105 13.82 23.20 -18.66
N LEU A 106 14.24 22.52 -17.59
CA LEU A 106 15.56 21.91 -17.46
C LEU A 106 15.48 20.42 -17.81
N VAL A 107 16.12 20.04 -18.91
CA VAL A 107 16.23 18.65 -19.35
C VAL A 107 17.65 18.15 -19.06
N ALA A 108 17.77 17.12 -18.24
CA ALA A 108 19.01 16.36 -18.11
C ALA A 108 19.11 15.35 -19.26
N THR A 109 20.20 15.40 -20.02
CA THR A 109 20.36 14.67 -21.30
C THR A 109 21.17 13.39 -21.20
N ARG A 110 21.53 13.01 -19.97
CA ARG A 110 22.29 11.80 -19.66
C ARG A 110 21.42 10.83 -18.88
N LEU A 111 21.26 9.62 -19.41
CA LEU A 111 20.61 8.50 -18.70
C LEU A 111 21.68 7.49 -18.30
N ILE A 112 21.92 7.34 -17.00
CA ILE A 112 23.06 6.56 -16.47
C ILE A 112 22.59 5.40 -15.59
N ARG A 113 23.07 4.20 -15.89
CA ARG A 113 22.82 2.99 -15.08
C ARG A 113 23.76 2.91 -13.89
N CYS A 114 23.50 3.74 -12.88
CA CYS A 114 24.35 3.87 -11.69
C CYS A 114 23.67 3.52 -10.36
N ILE A 115 22.37 3.18 -10.33
CA ILE A 115 21.70 2.77 -9.08
C ILE A 115 22.45 1.57 -8.47
N ASP A 116 22.73 1.67 -7.17
CA ASP A 116 23.28 0.58 -6.36
C ASP A 116 22.13 -0.06 -5.58
N ASP A 117 21.61 -1.15 -6.14
CA ASP A 117 20.54 -1.94 -5.54
C ASP A 117 20.88 -2.45 -4.13
N SER A 118 22.16 -2.71 -3.86
CA SER A 118 22.62 -3.28 -2.59
C SER A 118 22.78 -2.23 -1.48
N ALA A 119 23.09 -1.00 -1.88
CA ALA A 119 23.22 0.12 -0.98
C ALA A 119 21.89 0.85 -0.76
N SER A 120 20.99 0.86 -1.75
CA SER A 120 19.65 1.46 -1.63
C SER A 120 18.83 0.77 -0.54
N GLU A 121 17.95 1.50 0.14
CA GLU A 121 17.13 0.94 1.22
C GLU A 121 16.21 -0.18 0.74
N GLU A 122 15.49 0.06 -0.35
CA GLU A 122 14.61 -0.92 -0.96
C GLU A 122 14.57 -0.73 -2.47
N VAL A 123 14.68 -1.85 -3.19
CA VAL A 123 14.53 -1.89 -4.64
C VAL A 123 13.52 -2.98 -5.00
N ARG A 124 12.46 -2.59 -5.71
CA ARG A 124 11.46 -3.51 -6.25
C ARG A 124 11.51 -3.52 -7.76
N TYR A 125 11.32 -4.70 -8.32
CA TYR A 125 11.19 -4.93 -9.75
C TYR A 125 9.79 -5.37 -10.08
N TRP A 126 9.33 -5.03 -11.29
CA TRP A 126 8.14 -5.65 -11.87
C TRP A 126 8.44 -7.13 -12.15
N LYS A 127 7.54 -8.01 -11.71
CA LYS A 127 7.61 -9.45 -11.90
C LYS A 127 6.53 -9.94 -12.88
N PRO A 128 6.65 -11.16 -13.45
CA PRO A 128 5.62 -11.71 -14.32
C PRO A 128 4.23 -11.74 -13.67
N GLU A 129 4.17 -11.95 -12.36
CA GLU A 129 2.93 -12.04 -11.60
C GLU A 129 2.21 -10.68 -11.46
N ASP A 130 2.89 -9.55 -11.69
CA ASP A 130 2.29 -8.21 -11.62
C ASP A 130 1.42 -7.87 -12.86
N GLY A 131 1.30 -8.79 -13.84
CA GLY A 131 0.42 -8.63 -15.00
C GLY A 131 0.85 -7.57 -16.03
N ARG A 132 2.11 -7.12 -15.98
CA ARG A 132 2.68 -6.10 -16.88
C ARG A 132 3.94 -6.61 -17.60
N PRO A 133 3.80 -7.46 -18.63
CA PRO A 133 4.92 -8.14 -19.28
C PRO A 133 5.98 -7.16 -19.85
N GLU A 134 5.56 -5.99 -20.32
CA GLU A 134 6.41 -4.93 -20.88
C GLU A 134 7.27 -4.20 -19.82
N LYS A 135 6.95 -4.38 -18.54
CA LYS A 135 7.69 -3.80 -17.42
C LYS A 135 8.57 -4.79 -16.68
N VAL A 136 8.40 -6.09 -16.90
CA VAL A 136 9.15 -7.14 -16.17
C VAL A 136 10.65 -6.87 -16.22
N GLY A 137 11.30 -6.92 -15.05
CA GLY A 137 12.73 -6.63 -14.90
C GLY A 137 13.11 -5.15 -14.86
N LYS A 138 12.15 -4.22 -15.03
CA LYS A 138 12.35 -2.79 -14.77
C LYS A 138 12.07 -2.46 -13.31
N TYR A 139 12.64 -1.36 -12.82
CA TYR A 139 12.32 -0.85 -11.49
C TYR A 139 10.83 -0.53 -11.38
N ARG A 140 10.24 -0.96 -10.27
CA ARG A 140 8.88 -0.66 -9.86
C ARG A 140 8.84 0.36 -8.74
N ALA A 141 9.80 0.29 -7.82
CA ALA A 141 9.99 1.25 -6.73
C ALA A 141 11.46 1.25 -6.30
N VAL A 142 11.99 2.43 -6.00
CA VAL A 142 13.31 2.61 -5.39
C VAL A 142 13.12 3.54 -4.18
N SER A 143 13.45 3.06 -2.99
CA SER A 143 13.42 3.83 -1.73
C SER A 143 14.84 3.99 -1.19
N GLY A 144 15.11 5.14 -0.57
CA GLY A 144 16.43 5.47 -0.03
C GLY A 144 17.53 5.31 -1.08
N LEU A 145 17.34 5.96 -2.24
CA LEU A 145 18.15 5.81 -3.44
C LEU A 145 19.65 5.97 -3.14
N ARG A 146 20.44 5.00 -3.58
CA ARG A 146 21.91 5.09 -3.61
C ARG A 146 22.42 4.81 -5.01
N ILE A 147 23.49 5.51 -5.36
CA ILE A 147 24.19 5.29 -6.64
C ILE A 147 25.64 4.88 -6.40
N ASP A 148 26.17 4.14 -7.36
CA ASP A 148 27.60 3.85 -7.49
C ASP A 148 28.27 5.00 -8.28
N PRO A 149 29.03 5.89 -7.62
CA PRO A 149 29.64 7.04 -8.28
C PRO A 149 30.71 6.64 -9.31
N THR A 150 31.22 5.41 -9.26
CA THR A 150 32.22 4.93 -10.24
C THR A 150 31.61 4.75 -11.64
N LYS A 151 30.29 4.57 -11.72
CA LYS A 151 29.54 4.42 -12.98
C LYS A 151 29.11 5.74 -13.62
N VAL A 152 29.22 6.87 -12.89
CA VAL A 152 28.75 8.18 -13.34
C VAL A 152 29.73 8.85 -14.33
N GLY A 153 31.02 8.54 -14.20
CA GLY A 153 32.06 9.11 -15.05
C GLY A 153 32.20 10.63 -14.89
N GLY A 154 32.09 11.36 -16.01
CA GLY A 154 32.27 12.80 -16.08
C GLY A 154 31.01 13.63 -15.86
N ALA A 155 29.83 13.01 -15.85
CA ALA A 155 28.55 13.72 -15.78
C ALA A 155 28.38 14.45 -14.43
N LYS A 156 27.77 15.63 -14.49
CA LYS A 156 27.39 16.46 -13.35
C LYS A 156 25.87 16.52 -13.16
N VAL A 157 25.11 16.36 -14.24
CA VAL A 157 23.64 16.33 -14.21
C VAL A 157 23.14 15.15 -15.03
N PHE A 158 22.32 14.29 -14.45
CA PHE A 158 21.81 13.11 -15.14
C PHE A 158 20.53 12.58 -14.52
N ARG A 159 19.86 11.70 -15.27
CA ARG A 159 18.78 10.84 -14.79
C ARG A 159 19.31 9.43 -14.57
N THR A 160 18.73 8.72 -13.61
CA THR A 160 19.09 7.31 -13.39
C THR A 160 18.35 6.39 -14.37
N TRP A 161 19.07 5.43 -14.95
CA TRP A 161 18.47 4.47 -15.87
C TRP A 161 17.44 3.60 -15.14
N GLY A 162 16.26 3.46 -15.73
CA GLY A 162 15.16 2.68 -15.18
C GLY A 162 14.38 3.36 -14.04
N TRP A 163 14.87 4.49 -13.51
CA TRP A 163 14.20 5.32 -12.52
C TRP A 163 14.41 6.81 -12.83
N SER A 164 14.03 7.20 -14.05
CA SER A 164 14.40 8.50 -14.65
C SER A 164 13.78 9.72 -13.95
N ILE A 165 12.78 9.50 -13.09
CA ILE A 165 12.22 10.52 -12.20
C ILE A 165 13.28 11.17 -11.30
N ALA A 166 14.32 10.44 -10.91
CA ALA A 166 15.41 10.98 -10.08
C ALA A 166 16.33 11.88 -10.92
N LEU A 167 16.32 13.19 -10.61
CA LEU A 167 17.26 14.18 -11.15
C LEU A 167 18.49 14.25 -10.25
N ILE A 168 19.62 13.78 -10.73
CA ILE A 168 20.86 13.75 -9.94
C ILE A 168 21.79 14.89 -10.35
N VAL A 169 22.31 15.60 -9.35
CA VAL A 169 23.28 16.69 -9.51
C VAL A 169 24.54 16.44 -8.68
N SER A 170 25.69 16.92 -9.17
CA SER A 170 26.95 16.90 -8.42
C SER A 170 26.99 17.94 -7.31
N GLU A 171 27.90 17.75 -6.35
CA GLU A 171 28.10 18.64 -5.19
C GLU A 171 28.34 20.10 -5.57
N ASP A 172 29.12 20.38 -6.61
CA ASP A 172 29.39 21.75 -7.07
C ASP A 172 28.14 22.48 -7.57
N ILE A 173 27.21 21.76 -8.22
CA ILE A 173 25.91 22.33 -8.63
C ILE A 173 25.04 22.58 -7.40
N LYS A 174 24.95 21.60 -6.49
CA LYS A 174 24.21 21.79 -5.23
C LYS A 174 24.71 23.02 -4.49
N GLU A 175 26.02 23.14 -4.28
CA GLU A 175 26.63 24.27 -3.60
C GLU A 175 26.30 25.59 -4.31
N ALA A 176 26.40 25.65 -5.65
CA ALA A 176 26.06 26.85 -6.39
C ALA A 176 24.58 27.26 -6.23
N LEU A 177 23.66 26.29 -6.21
CA LEU A 177 22.23 26.54 -5.99
C LEU A 177 21.95 27.04 -4.57
N ASP A 178 22.60 26.45 -3.56
CA ASP A 178 22.50 26.88 -2.15
C ASP A 178 23.03 28.31 -1.96
N HIS A 179 24.22 28.61 -2.50
CA HIS A 179 24.82 29.95 -2.41
C HIS A 179 23.98 31.01 -3.14
N ALA A 180 23.25 30.63 -4.18
CA ALA A 180 22.35 31.51 -4.91
C ALA A 180 20.98 31.70 -4.22
N GLY A 181 20.72 31.04 -3.09
CA GLY A 181 19.46 31.14 -2.36
C GLY A 181 18.27 30.73 -3.21
N VAL A 182 18.39 29.64 -3.96
CA VAL A 182 17.32 29.09 -4.81
C VAL A 182 16.20 28.53 -3.93
N THR A 183 14.95 28.92 -4.23
CA THR A 183 13.75 28.49 -3.50
C THR A 183 13.06 27.30 -4.20
N GLY A 184 12.30 26.51 -3.44
CA GLY A 184 11.46 25.43 -3.99
C GLY A 184 12.13 24.08 -4.18
N MET A 185 13.41 23.94 -3.79
CA MET A 185 14.20 22.72 -3.98
C MET A 185 14.60 22.07 -2.65
N LYS A 186 14.75 20.74 -2.68
CA LYS A 186 15.33 19.91 -1.62
C LYS A 186 16.38 18.98 -2.23
N PHE A 187 17.38 18.63 -1.42
CA PHE A 187 18.42 17.70 -1.80
C PHE A 187 18.46 16.50 -0.86
N GLU A 188 18.65 15.32 -1.43
CA GLU A 188 18.99 14.11 -0.69
C GLU A 188 20.32 13.57 -1.20
N GLU A 189 21.28 13.31 -0.30
CA GLU A 189 22.55 12.74 -0.72
C GLU A 189 22.39 11.27 -1.10
N VAL A 190 22.72 10.95 -2.36
CA VAL A 190 22.62 9.59 -2.93
C VAL A 190 23.96 8.88 -3.02
N THR A 191 25.05 9.57 -2.69
CA THR A 191 26.38 8.99 -2.47
C THR A 191 26.64 8.74 -1.00
N GLY A 192 27.46 7.74 -0.67
CA GLY A 192 27.82 7.42 0.72
C GLY A 192 26.92 6.33 1.34
N PRO A 193 27.20 5.96 2.60
CA PRO A 193 26.50 4.86 3.24
C PRO A 193 25.02 5.20 3.39
N SER A 194 24.15 4.23 3.10
CA SER A 194 22.73 4.36 3.40
C SER A 194 22.53 4.55 4.91
N ALA A 195 21.52 5.36 5.26
CA ALA A 195 21.14 5.61 6.65
C ALA A 195 20.71 4.33 7.39
N ILE A 196 20.33 3.31 6.62
CA ILE A 196 19.91 2.00 7.12
C ILE A 196 21.10 1.05 7.07
N SER A 197 21.28 0.25 8.12
CA SER A 197 22.37 -0.72 8.17
C SER A 197 22.17 -1.87 7.15
N PRO A 198 23.24 -2.56 6.73
CA PRO A 198 23.10 -3.77 5.90
C PRO A 198 22.20 -4.84 6.53
N GLU A 199 22.24 -4.97 7.86
CA GLU A 199 21.41 -5.92 8.62
C GLU A 199 19.92 -5.55 8.54
N GLU A 200 19.58 -4.27 8.70
CA GLU A 200 18.21 -3.79 8.55
C GLU A 200 17.71 -3.94 7.11
N ARG A 201 18.54 -3.68 6.09
CA ARG A 201 18.17 -3.92 4.68
C ARG A 201 17.90 -5.40 4.39
N GLU A 202 18.74 -6.29 4.90
CA GLU A 202 18.53 -7.74 4.79
C GLU A 202 17.24 -8.16 5.49
N ARG A 203 16.99 -7.63 6.69
CA ARG A 203 15.74 -7.86 7.42
C ARG A 203 14.53 -7.39 6.62
N SER A 204 14.54 -6.18 6.07
CA SER A 204 13.45 -5.64 5.23
C SER A 204 13.20 -6.49 4.00
N ARG A 205 14.27 -6.93 3.30
CA ARG A 205 14.15 -7.85 2.15
C ARG A 205 13.53 -9.18 2.55
N LYS A 206 13.94 -9.74 3.70
CA LYS A 206 13.37 -10.99 4.23
C LYS A 206 11.88 -10.82 4.58
N LEU A 207 11.51 -9.72 5.25
CA LEU A 207 10.12 -9.42 5.59
C LEU A 207 9.24 -9.26 4.35
N LEU A 208 9.75 -8.59 3.30
CA LEU A 208 9.05 -8.46 2.02
C LEU A 208 8.86 -9.82 1.34
N ALA A 209 9.89 -10.67 1.35
CA ALA A 209 9.80 -12.02 0.77
C ALA A 209 8.75 -12.87 1.50
N LEU A 210 8.76 -12.87 2.83
CA LEU A 210 7.78 -13.57 3.67
C LEU A 210 6.36 -13.07 3.39
N ARG A 211 6.17 -11.75 3.25
CA ARG A 211 4.88 -11.15 2.93
C ARG A 211 4.38 -11.61 1.56
N ASN A 212 5.21 -11.51 0.53
CA ASN A 212 4.81 -11.91 -0.82
C ASN A 212 4.42 -13.39 -0.88
N GLU A 213 5.18 -14.27 -0.21
CA GLU A 213 4.88 -15.70 -0.14
C GLU A 213 3.55 -15.97 0.60
N THR A 214 3.35 -15.30 1.74
CA THR A 214 2.13 -15.44 2.55
C THR A 214 0.90 -14.92 1.81
N ASP A 215 0.99 -13.73 1.21
CA ASP A 215 -0.11 -13.11 0.45
C ASP A 215 -0.49 -13.98 -0.76
N ALA A 216 0.50 -14.46 -1.52
CA ALA A 216 0.25 -15.28 -2.70
C ALA A 216 -0.44 -16.62 -2.36
N ALA A 217 0.05 -17.33 -1.35
CA ALA A 217 -0.53 -18.63 -0.98
C ALA A 217 -1.94 -18.49 -0.37
N ARG A 218 -2.18 -17.44 0.42
CA ARG A 218 -3.50 -17.21 1.00
C ARG A 218 -4.50 -16.72 -0.04
N GLU A 219 -4.09 -15.84 -0.95
CA GLU A 219 -4.93 -15.39 -2.07
C GLU A 219 -5.32 -16.55 -2.98
N ALA A 220 -4.38 -17.45 -3.30
CA ALA A 220 -4.65 -18.66 -4.06
C ALA A 220 -5.72 -19.52 -3.37
N PHE A 221 -5.64 -19.68 -2.05
CA PHE A 221 -6.66 -20.37 -1.27
C PHE A 221 -8.01 -19.65 -1.30
N TRP A 222 -8.06 -18.32 -1.11
CA TRP A 222 -9.29 -17.54 -1.17
C TRP A 222 -10.03 -17.68 -2.50
N ARG A 223 -9.30 -17.72 -3.63
CA ARG A 223 -9.88 -17.95 -4.95
C ARG A 223 -10.52 -19.35 -5.09
N THR A 224 -10.12 -20.35 -4.31
CA THR A 224 -10.81 -21.65 -4.26
C THR A 224 -12.18 -21.58 -3.60
N LEU A 225 -12.39 -20.58 -2.75
CA LEU A 225 -13.65 -20.40 -2.03
C LEU A 225 -14.65 -19.55 -2.81
N GLY A 226 -14.32 -18.96 -3.96
CA GLY A 226 -15.27 -18.17 -4.75
C GLY A 226 -14.60 -17.08 -5.59
N LYS A 227 -15.40 -16.14 -6.11
CA LYS A 227 -14.86 -15.00 -6.84
C LYS A 227 -14.37 -13.95 -5.83
N LEU A 228 -13.06 -13.89 -5.65
CA LEU A 228 -12.40 -12.89 -4.81
C LEU A 228 -12.61 -11.48 -5.39
N ASP A 229 -13.01 -10.55 -4.53
CA ASP A 229 -13.13 -9.14 -4.88
C ASP A 229 -11.74 -8.49 -4.88
N GLU A 230 -11.37 -7.86 -6.01
CA GLU A 230 -10.07 -7.21 -6.20
C GLU A 230 -10.12 -5.70 -5.91
N GLU A 231 -11.32 -5.11 -5.88
CA GLU A 231 -11.53 -3.68 -5.64
C GLU A 231 -11.74 -3.38 -4.15
N VAL A 232 -12.23 -4.37 -3.39
CA VAL A 232 -12.54 -4.24 -1.96
C VAL A 232 -11.44 -4.88 -1.11
N ILE A 233 -10.36 -4.12 -0.88
CA ILE A 233 -9.40 -4.37 0.22
C ILE A 233 -9.70 -3.36 1.32
N ILE A 234 -10.33 -3.84 2.38
CA ILE A 234 -10.85 -3.02 3.48
C ILE A 234 -9.68 -2.65 4.43
N PRO A 235 -9.56 -1.38 4.90
CA PRO A 235 -8.28 -0.69 4.95
C PRO A 235 -7.27 -1.35 5.87
N ILE A 236 -6.01 -1.21 5.45
CA ILE A 236 -4.83 -1.59 6.21
C ILE A 236 -4.75 -0.70 7.45
N VAL A 237 -5.19 -1.20 8.60
CA VAL A 237 -4.82 -0.56 9.87
C VAL A 237 -3.33 -0.84 10.08
N VAL A 238 -2.51 0.18 9.86
CA VAL A 238 -1.06 0.15 10.14
C VAL A 238 -0.86 0.28 11.64
N GLY A 239 -0.25 -0.74 12.24
CA GLY A 239 -0.17 -0.86 13.69
C GLY A 239 -1.42 -1.51 14.26
N GLY A 240 -1.24 -2.68 14.87
CA GLY A 240 -2.30 -3.47 15.47
C GLY A 240 -1.72 -4.76 16.04
N ASP A 241 -2.50 -5.46 16.86
CA ASP A 241 -2.02 -6.64 17.61
C ASP A 241 -1.87 -7.92 16.74
N TRP A 242 -2.02 -7.81 15.42
CA TRP A 242 -1.88 -8.93 14.48
C TRP A 242 -0.40 -9.20 14.17
N PRO A 243 -0.02 -10.42 13.75
CA PRO A 243 1.38 -10.84 13.66
C PRO A 243 2.28 -9.94 12.80
N ALA A 244 1.79 -9.47 11.65
CA ALA A 244 2.51 -8.57 10.76
C ALA A 244 2.20 -7.07 10.99
N ARG A 245 1.52 -6.73 12.10
CA ARG A 245 1.07 -5.37 12.44
C ARG A 245 0.23 -4.70 11.35
N ARG A 246 -0.54 -5.53 10.63
CA ARG A 246 -1.55 -5.10 9.66
C ARG A 246 -2.84 -5.86 9.93
N GLN A 247 -3.97 -5.21 9.71
CA GLN A 247 -5.29 -5.84 9.72
C GLN A 247 -5.91 -5.63 8.35
N VAL A 248 -6.31 -6.74 7.72
CA VAL A 248 -6.87 -6.76 6.37
C VAL A 248 -8.01 -7.76 6.36
N TRP A 249 -9.03 -7.45 5.57
CA TRP A 249 -10.15 -8.33 5.28
C TRP A 249 -10.38 -8.41 3.79
N ARG A 250 -10.91 -9.54 3.33
CA ARG A 250 -11.24 -9.79 1.92
C ARG A 250 -12.70 -10.19 1.79
N VAL A 251 -13.26 -9.84 0.64
CA VAL A 251 -14.62 -10.19 0.24
C VAL A 251 -14.56 -11.25 -0.85
N ILE A 252 -15.29 -12.35 -0.67
CA ILE A 252 -15.38 -13.45 -1.61
C ILE A 252 -16.85 -13.64 -1.98
N HIS A 253 -17.17 -13.41 -3.25
CA HIS A 253 -18.50 -13.63 -3.78
C HIS A 253 -18.74 -15.12 -4.02
N ARG A 254 -19.82 -15.64 -3.44
CA ARG A 254 -20.18 -17.06 -3.41
C ARG A 254 -21.45 -17.31 -4.24
N PRO A 255 -21.72 -18.57 -4.65
CA PRO A 255 -22.98 -18.92 -5.29
C PRO A 255 -24.21 -18.53 -4.46
N GLU A 256 -25.38 -18.46 -5.12
CA GLU A 256 -26.67 -18.13 -4.48
C GLU A 256 -26.75 -16.72 -3.87
N GLY A 257 -25.91 -15.79 -4.34
CA GLY A 257 -25.90 -14.41 -3.83
C GLY A 257 -25.35 -14.29 -2.41
N ARG A 258 -24.53 -15.25 -1.98
CA ARG A 258 -23.83 -15.21 -0.70
C ARG A 258 -22.52 -14.43 -0.82
N THR A 259 -22.11 -13.85 0.29
CA THR A 259 -20.86 -13.14 0.44
C THR A 259 -20.13 -13.64 1.67
N LEU A 260 -18.88 -14.06 1.47
CA LEU A 260 -17.99 -14.53 2.51
C LEU A 260 -16.96 -13.43 2.81
N LEU A 261 -16.93 -12.94 4.04
CA LEU A 261 -15.90 -12.04 4.53
C LEU A 261 -14.88 -12.86 5.31
N VAL A 262 -13.59 -12.66 5.00
CA VAL A 262 -12.49 -13.37 5.66
C VAL A 262 -11.46 -12.39 6.20
N THR A 263 -10.80 -12.74 7.31
CA THR A 263 -9.57 -12.06 7.72
C THR A 263 -8.43 -12.47 6.79
N ASP A 264 -7.49 -11.56 6.57
CA ASP A 264 -6.36 -11.74 5.67
C ASP A 264 -5.07 -11.25 6.36
N GLY A 265 -4.70 -11.92 7.46
CA GLY A 265 -3.51 -11.51 8.20
C GLY A 265 -3.36 -12.09 9.60
N LEU A 266 -4.38 -12.75 10.17
CA LEU A 266 -4.21 -13.45 11.45
C LEU A 266 -3.18 -14.59 11.33
N SER A 267 -3.03 -15.16 10.14
CA SER A 267 -2.04 -16.17 9.82
C SER A 267 -0.71 -15.63 9.29
N ASP A 268 -0.49 -14.31 9.30
CA ASP A 268 0.79 -13.74 8.87
C ASP A 268 1.94 -14.15 9.79
N PHE A 269 3.17 -14.15 9.26
CA PHE A 269 4.37 -14.29 10.08
C PHE A 269 4.48 -13.15 11.13
N PHE A 270 5.22 -13.39 12.20
CA PHE A 270 5.51 -12.35 13.20
C PHE A 270 6.62 -11.40 12.68
N VAL A 271 6.28 -10.14 12.43
CA VAL A 271 7.22 -9.12 11.91
C VAL A 271 8.46 -8.92 12.79
N ASP A 272 8.30 -9.14 14.10
CA ASP A 272 9.38 -9.00 15.08
C ASP A 272 10.41 -10.13 15.01
N ARG A 273 10.06 -11.28 14.42
CA ARG A 273 10.97 -12.43 14.26
C ARG A 273 11.60 -12.49 12.88
N ALA A 274 10.93 -11.94 11.86
CA ALA A 274 11.36 -12.04 10.46
C ALA A 274 11.68 -13.49 10.05
N GLU A 275 10.84 -14.45 10.46
CA GLU A 275 10.97 -15.88 10.15
C GLU A 275 9.65 -16.42 9.60
N PRO A 276 9.67 -17.46 8.73
CA PRO A 276 8.45 -18.11 8.28
C PRO A 276 7.64 -18.65 9.46
N SER A 277 6.39 -18.26 9.56
CA SER A 277 5.42 -18.85 10.48
C SER A 277 4.00 -18.61 9.97
N VAL A 278 3.04 -19.37 10.49
CA VAL A 278 1.61 -19.13 10.26
C VAL A 278 1.00 -18.18 11.29
N GLY A 279 1.80 -17.35 11.97
CA GLY A 279 1.30 -16.40 12.96
C GLY A 279 0.47 -17.04 14.07
N PHE A 280 -0.79 -16.60 14.17
CA PHE A 280 -1.76 -17.20 15.08
C PHE A 280 -2.28 -18.56 14.63
N GLY A 281 -2.04 -18.97 13.39
CA GLY A 281 -2.45 -20.25 12.81
C GLY A 281 -3.95 -20.32 12.51
N LEU A 282 -4.59 -19.16 12.36
CA LEU A 282 -6.03 -19.01 12.18
C LEU A 282 -6.33 -18.00 11.07
N GLU A 283 -7.44 -18.19 10.37
CA GLU A 283 -8.19 -17.11 9.72
C GLU A 283 -9.67 -17.26 10.09
N LEU A 284 -10.38 -16.14 10.18
CA LEU A 284 -11.81 -16.10 10.48
C LEU A 284 -12.62 -15.93 9.20
N ALA A 285 -13.82 -16.51 9.18
CA ALA A 285 -14.72 -16.48 8.04
C ALA A 285 -16.18 -16.27 8.48
N LEU A 286 -16.85 -15.26 7.93
CA LEU A 286 -18.27 -14.98 8.18
C LEU A 286 -19.00 -14.91 6.83
N GLU A 287 -19.97 -15.81 6.63
CA GLU A 287 -20.81 -15.83 5.42
C GLU A 287 -22.18 -15.20 5.71
N THR A 288 -22.65 -14.34 4.82
CA THR A 288 -24.01 -13.77 4.81
C THR A 288 -24.59 -13.80 3.40
N ASN A 289 -25.90 -13.63 3.28
CA ASN A 289 -26.58 -13.37 2.00
C ASN A 289 -27.39 -12.06 2.06
N GLU A 290 -27.14 -11.24 3.09
CA GLU A 290 -27.67 -9.89 3.17
C GLU A 290 -26.81 -8.94 2.33
N PRO A 291 -27.41 -7.93 1.69
CA PRO A 291 -26.65 -6.93 0.96
C PRO A 291 -25.71 -6.19 1.91
N LEU A 292 -24.42 -6.10 1.56
CA LEU A 292 -23.42 -5.42 2.39
C LEU A 292 -23.47 -3.90 2.27
N GLY A 293 -23.91 -3.38 1.11
CA GLY A 293 -23.76 -1.95 0.80
C GLY A 293 -22.28 -1.58 0.78
N ASP A 294 -21.88 -0.63 1.64
CA ASP A 294 -20.47 -0.34 1.92
C ASP A 294 -19.89 -1.45 2.82
N ALA A 295 -19.06 -2.31 2.24
CA ALA A 295 -18.48 -3.46 2.94
C ALA A 295 -17.70 -3.07 4.20
N GLU A 296 -17.03 -1.90 4.20
CA GLU A 296 -16.23 -1.41 5.33
C GLU A 296 -17.07 -1.06 6.54
N LYS A 297 -18.32 -0.67 6.32
CA LYS A 297 -19.28 -0.30 7.37
C LYS A 297 -20.29 -1.41 7.65
N SER A 298 -20.16 -2.53 6.95
CA SER A 298 -21.11 -3.63 7.07
C SER A 298 -20.99 -4.32 8.43
N TRP A 299 -22.13 -4.70 9.01
CA TRP A 299 -22.15 -5.41 10.29
C TRP A 299 -21.33 -6.71 10.29
N PRO A 300 -21.27 -7.51 9.20
CA PRO A 300 -20.45 -8.71 9.17
C PRO A 300 -18.98 -8.41 9.39
N LEU A 301 -18.47 -7.35 8.75
CA LEU A 301 -17.09 -6.96 8.89
C LEU A 301 -16.79 -6.44 10.31
N LEU A 302 -17.63 -5.54 10.83
CA LEU A 302 -17.45 -4.99 12.19
C LEU A 302 -17.45 -6.11 13.24
N LEU A 303 -18.28 -7.15 13.04
CA LEU A 303 -18.28 -8.32 13.91
C LEU A 303 -16.99 -9.13 13.78
N LEU A 304 -16.54 -9.37 12.55
CA LEU A 304 -15.31 -10.12 12.25
C LEU A 304 -14.06 -9.41 12.80
N GLU A 305 -14.00 -8.09 12.67
CA GLU A 305 -12.95 -7.24 13.25
C GLU A 305 -12.87 -7.42 14.77
N ARG A 306 -14.02 -7.35 15.47
CA ARG A 306 -14.06 -7.51 16.93
C ARG A 306 -13.57 -8.86 17.37
N VAL A 307 -14.03 -9.92 16.73
CA VAL A 307 -13.56 -11.27 17.02
C VAL A 307 -12.05 -11.35 16.77
N GLY A 308 -11.56 -10.86 15.63
CA GLY A 308 -10.13 -10.82 15.31
C GLY A 308 -9.30 -10.09 16.38
N ASN A 309 -9.78 -8.94 16.86
CA ASN A 309 -9.13 -8.16 17.91
C ASN A 309 -9.11 -8.88 19.27
N GLU A 310 -10.18 -9.58 19.65
CA GLU A 310 -10.18 -10.41 20.86
C GLU A 310 -9.15 -11.56 20.75
N LEU A 311 -9.04 -12.21 19.59
CA LEU A 311 -8.07 -13.28 19.38
C LEU A 311 -6.61 -12.79 19.36
N ALA A 312 -6.39 -11.57 18.88
CA ALA A 312 -5.08 -10.94 18.91
C ALA A 312 -4.64 -10.62 20.35
N LYS A 313 -5.54 -10.05 21.15
CA LYS A 313 -5.27 -9.62 22.53
C LYS A 313 -5.18 -10.77 23.54
N HIS A 314 -5.92 -11.86 23.33
CA HIS A 314 -6.07 -12.90 24.33
C HIS A 314 -5.60 -14.28 23.84
N GLU A 315 -4.35 -14.60 24.15
CA GLU A 315 -3.73 -15.90 23.80
C GLU A 315 -4.54 -17.11 24.28
N SER A 316 -5.06 -17.07 25.51
CA SER A 316 -5.85 -18.17 26.07
C SER A 316 -7.13 -18.45 25.29
N VAL A 317 -7.72 -17.42 24.67
CA VAL A 317 -8.89 -17.55 23.81
C VAL A 317 -8.48 -18.09 22.46
N ARG A 318 -7.42 -17.55 21.87
CA ARG A 318 -6.84 -18.01 20.60
C ARG A 318 -6.49 -19.50 20.63
N GLU A 319 -5.83 -19.99 21.67
CA GLU A 319 -5.48 -21.42 21.77
C GLU A 319 -6.72 -22.33 21.89
N LYS A 320 -7.78 -21.88 22.57
CA LYS A 320 -9.07 -22.59 22.59
C LYS A 320 -9.73 -22.62 21.21
N VAL A 321 -9.68 -21.51 20.47
CA VAL A 321 -10.19 -21.42 19.09
C VAL A 321 -9.41 -22.34 18.17
N LYS A 322 -8.09 -22.46 18.31
CA LYS A 322 -7.26 -23.40 17.54
C LYS A 322 -7.60 -24.86 17.84
N ALA A 323 -7.86 -25.18 19.11
CA ALA A 323 -8.14 -26.54 19.56
C ALA A 323 -9.56 -27.02 19.26
N GLY A 324 -10.55 -26.13 19.21
CA GLY A 324 -11.92 -26.59 19.00
C GLY A 324 -12.93 -25.50 18.73
N PHE A 325 -14.13 -25.71 19.25
CA PHE A 325 -15.31 -24.90 19.04
C PHE A 325 -15.64 -24.17 20.35
N LEU A 326 -15.96 -22.88 20.30
CA LEU A 326 -16.37 -22.10 21.49
C LEU A 326 -17.44 -21.05 21.15
N SER A 327 -18.01 -20.46 22.18
CA SER A 327 -18.83 -19.26 22.09
C SER A 327 -18.14 -18.11 22.81
N MET A 328 -18.39 -16.87 22.38
CA MET A 328 -17.97 -15.67 23.09
C MET A 328 -18.94 -14.52 22.83
N GLU A 329 -18.80 -13.47 23.61
CA GLU A 329 -19.51 -12.21 23.42
C GLU A 329 -18.52 -11.10 23.10
N VAL A 330 -18.83 -10.28 22.09
CA VAL A 330 -18.04 -9.10 21.73
C VAL A 330 -18.87 -7.83 21.89
N SER A 331 -18.23 -6.66 21.81
CA SER A 331 -18.93 -5.37 21.80
C SER A 331 -19.98 -5.34 20.68
N GLY A 332 -21.14 -4.75 20.95
CA GLY A 332 -22.24 -4.56 20.00
C GLY A 332 -22.31 -3.16 19.39
N GLN A 333 -21.40 -2.25 19.73
CA GLN A 333 -21.38 -0.87 19.23
C GLN A 333 -21.56 -0.82 17.70
N ASN A 334 -22.36 0.07 17.11
CA ASN A 334 -22.55 0.17 15.65
C ASN A 334 -23.01 -1.12 14.93
N LEU A 335 -23.41 -2.18 15.64
CA LEU A 335 -24.06 -3.34 15.03
C LEU A 335 -25.59 -3.15 15.06
N PRO A 336 -26.33 -3.83 14.16
CA PRO A 336 -27.79 -3.73 14.11
C PRO A 336 -28.44 -4.05 15.46
N GLU A 337 -29.43 -3.24 15.85
CA GLU A 337 -30.18 -3.38 17.11
C GLU A 337 -30.70 -4.81 17.36
N PRO A 338 -31.22 -5.57 16.36
CA PRO A 338 -31.71 -6.93 16.60
C PRO A 338 -30.66 -7.92 17.12
N LEU A 339 -29.38 -7.60 17.00
CA LEU A 339 -28.27 -8.45 17.45
C LEU A 339 -27.89 -8.22 18.90
N LEU A 340 -28.32 -7.11 19.47
CA LEU A 340 -27.79 -6.60 20.73
C LEU A 340 -28.51 -7.24 21.91
N THR A 341 -27.73 -7.70 22.88
CA THR A 341 -28.26 -7.97 24.23
C THR A 341 -28.64 -6.65 24.92
N LYS A 342 -29.28 -6.74 26.09
CA LYS A 342 -29.60 -5.56 26.92
C LYS A 342 -28.35 -4.78 27.34
N GLU A 343 -27.22 -5.47 27.43
CA GLU A 343 -25.90 -4.94 27.77
C GLU A 343 -25.14 -4.42 26.53
N GLY A 344 -25.78 -4.42 25.35
CA GLY A 344 -25.15 -3.98 24.10
C GLY A 344 -24.03 -4.91 23.63
N ARG A 345 -24.14 -6.22 23.90
CA ARG A 345 -23.20 -7.26 23.45
C ARG A 345 -23.77 -8.07 22.30
N VAL A 346 -22.90 -8.75 21.56
CA VAL A 346 -23.28 -9.70 20.51
C VAL A 346 -22.61 -11.05 20.76
N GLY A 347 -23.41 -12.12 20.71
CA GLY A 347 -22.93 -13.49 20.86
C GLY A 347 -22.50 -14.10 19.53
N VAL A 348 -21.40 -14.85 19.55
CA VAL A 348 -20.91 -15.61 18.39
C VAL A 348 -20.50 -17.03 18.77
N LEU A 349 -20.64 -17.94 17.81
CA LEU A 349 -20.03 -19.26 17.81
C LEU A 349 -18.81 -19.24 16.87
N LEU A 350 -17.69 -19.78 17.34
CA LEU A 350 -16.43 -19.83 16.60
C LEU A 350 -16.05 -21.27 16.31
N GLY A 351 -15.81 -21.57 15.03
CA GLY A 351 -15.30 -22.85 14.55
C GLY A 351 -16.37 -23.93 14.43
N MET A 352 -17.60 -23.53 14.09
CA MET A 352 -18.67 -24.46 13.73
C MET A 352 -18.32 -25.18 12.41
N ALA A 353 -18.59 -26.48 12.33
CA ALA A 353 -18.41 -27.22 11.08
C ALA A 353 -19.30 -26.63 9.97
N SER A 354 -18.76 -26.60 8.76
CA SER A 354 -19.44 -26.14 7.55
C SER A 354 -19.36 -27.25 6.49
N SER A 355 -20.45 -27.47 5.77
CA SER A 355 -20.45 -28.36 4.60
C SER A 355 -19.88 -27.68 3.35
N THR A 356 -19.74 -26.36 3.35
CA THR A 356 -19.31 -25.57 2.18
C THR A 356 -17.92 -24.95 2.32
N LEU A 357 -17.35 -24.92 3.53
CA LEU A 357 -16.03 -24.37 3.82
C LEU A 357 -15.11 -25.44 4.40
N PRO A 358 -13.84 -25.52 3.97
CA PRO A 358 -12.88 -26.42 4.58
C PRO A 358 -12.55 -25.96 6.01
N GLY A 359 -12.22 -26.88 6.90
CA GLY A 359 -11.81 -26.53 8.27
C GLY A 359 -10.37 -26.00 8.37
N ARG A 360 -9.53 -26.29 7.37
CA ARG A 360 -8.09 -25.98 7.34
C ARG A 360 -7.59 -25.80 5.92
N PHE A 361 -6.46 -25.12 5.77
CA PHE A 361 -5.74 -24.98 4.51
C PHE A 361 -4.23 -24.88 4.75
N THR A 362 -3.46 -25.17 3.72
CA THR A 362 -1.99 -25.21 3.79
C THR A 362 -1.39 -23.89 3.34
N MET A 363 -0.46 -23.36 4.15
CA MET A 363 0.43 -22.25 3.84
C MET A 363 1.88 -22.77 3.78
N PRO A 364 2.82 -22.03 3.16
CA PRO A 364 4.22 -22.47 3.04
C PRO A 364 4.89 -22.78 4.39
N ALA A 365 4.56 -22.02 5.45
CA ALA A 365 5.11 -22.21 6.78
C ALA A 365 4.32 -23.19 7.68
N GLY A 366 3.20 -23.75 7.22
CA GLY A 366 2.39 -24.69 8.02
C GLY A 366 0.89 -24.67 7.70
N GLU A 367 0.11 -25.36 8.53
CA GLU A 367 -1.33 -25.45 8.39
C GLU A 367 -2.05 -24.32 9.13
N VAL A 368 -3.05 -23.72 8.49
CA VAL A 368 -3.92 -22.68 9.05
C VAL A 368 -5.32 -23.25 9.23
N ARG A 369 -5.94 -22.99 10.37
CA ARG A 369 -7.34 -23.35 10.62
C ARG A 369 -8.26 -22.23 10.15
N LEU A 370 -9.25 -22.57 9.33
CA LEU A 370 -10.33 -21.65 8.96
C LEU A 370 -11.45 -21.75 10.01
N VAL A 371 -11.75 -20.64 10.67
CA VAL A 371 -12.68 -20.58 11.78
C VAL A 371 -13.93 -19.83 11.34
N THR A 372 -15.04 -20.54 11.22
CA THR A 372 -16.34 -19.91 10.95
C THR A 372 -16.77 -19.05 12.14
N VAL A 373 -17.31 -17.87 11.85
CA VAL A 373 -17.91 -16.96 12.83
C VAL A 373 -19.41 -16.93 12.57
N LYS A 374 -20.17 -17.57 13.46
CA LYS A 374 -21.62 -17.66 13.37
C LYS A 374 -22.27 -16.76 14.42
N LEU A 375 -23.05 -15.80 13.96
CA LEU A 375 -23.83 -14.89 14.79
C LEU A 375 -24.95 -15.62 15.55
N LEU A 376 -25.12 -15.29 16.82
CA LEU A 376 -26.26 -15.69 17.66
C LEU A 376 -27.23 -14.52 17.87
N MET A 377 -28.52 -14.78 17.73
CA MET A 377 -29.56 -13.86 18.19
C MET A 377 -29.54 -13.78 19.73
N PRO A 378 -30.00 -12.68 20.36
CA PRO A 378 -30.01 -12.56 21.82
C PRO A 378 -30.69 -13.74 22.54
N THR A 379 -31.80 -14.25 22.00
CA THR A 379 -32.50 -15.43 22.54
C THR A 379 -31.66 -16.71 22.46
N GLU A 380 -30.88 -16.89 21.39
CA GLU A 380 -30.00 -18.05 21.23
C GLU A 380 -28.80 -17.97 22.17
N LEU A 381 -28.24 -16.77 22.35
CA LEU A 381 -27.20 -16.53 23.33
C LEU A 381 -27.71 -16.83 24.75
N ALA A 382 -28.91 -16.34 25.10
CA ALA A 382 -29.53 -16.63 26.39
C ALA A 382 -29.72 -18.14 26.61
N TYR A 383 -30.24 -18.85 25.60
CA TYR A 383 -30.38 -20.30 25.62
C TYR A 383 -29.04 -21.04 25.79
N LEU A 384 -28.00 -20.57 25.10
CA LEU A 384 -26.65 -21.12 25.24
C LEU A 384 -26.13 -20.92 26.67
N LEU A 385 -26.27 -19.73 27.23
CA LEU A 385 -25.80 -19.41 28.58
C LEU A 385 -26.54 -20.22 29.65
N GLU A 386 -27.85 -20.43 29.47
CA GLU A 386 -28.67 -21.22 30.38
C GLU A 386 -28.31 -22.71 30.36
N HIS A 387 -27.97 -23.27 29.19
CA HIS A 387 -27.80 -24.73 29.02
C HIS A 387 -26.36 -25.16 28.73
N GLY A 388 -25.41 -24.22 28.70
CA GLY A 388 -23.98 -24.44 28.50
C GLY A 388 -23.69 -25.29 27.25
N LYS A 389 -22.86 -26.32 27.43
CA LYS A 389 -22.40 -27.21 26.33
C LYS A 389 -23.57 -27.85 25.57
N ARG A 390 -24.62 -28.30 26.28
CA ARG A 390 -25.79 -28.94 25.67
C ARG A 390 -26.59 -27.95 24.84
N GLY A 391 -26.79 -26.72 25.36
CA GLY A 391 -27.46 -25.65 24.62
C GLY A 391 -26.73 -25.32 23.32
N ARG A 392 -25.40 -25.24 23.39
CA ARG A 392 -24.54 -25.01 22.23
C ARG A 392 -24.63 -26.14 21.18
N GLU A 393 -24.58 -27.40 21.59
CA GLU A 393 -24.74 -28.55 20.68
C GLU A 393 -26.11 -28.56 20.01
N GLU A 394 -27.16 -28.22 20.76
CA GLU A 394 -28.52 -28.11 20.26
C GLU A 394 -28.67 -26.97 19.25
N LEU A 395 -28.08 -25.80 19.50
CA LEU A 395 -28.06 -24.69 18.53
C LEU A 395 -27.41 -25.11 17.20
N VAL A 396 -26.24 -25.77 17.26
CA VAL A 396 -25.57 -26.27 16.05
C VAL A 396 -26.46 -27.25 15.29
N ARG A 397 -27.12 -28.18 16.00
CA ARG A 397 -28.06 -29.14 15.40
C ARG A 397 -29.21 -28.42 14.69
N ARG A 398 -29.81 -27.42 15.34
CA ARG A 398 -30.94 -26.66 14.78
C ARG A 398 -30.54 -25.79 13.58
N PHE A 399 -29.36 -25.15 13.61
CA PHE A 399 -28.84 -24.43 12.45
C PHE A 399 -28.66 -25.35 11.25
N GLY A 400 -28.13 -26.56 11.45
CA GLY A 400 -28.00 -27.57 10.40
C GLY A 400 -29.35 -27.99 9.80
N GLN A 401 -30.35 -28.25 10.65
CA GLN A 401 -31.69 -28.65 10.18
C GLN A 401 -32.42 -27.59 9.38
N GLN A 402 -32.16 -26.31 9.65
CA GLN A 402 -32.77 -25.20 8.92
C GLN A 402 -31.96 -24.78 7.68
N GLY A 403 -30.87 -25.49 7.34
CA GLY A 403 -29.97 -25.12 6.23
C GLY A 403 -29.24 -23.80 6.48
N GLN A 404 -29.14 -23.36 7.74
CA GLN A 404 -28.57 -22.08 8.12
C GLN A 404 -27.15 -22.20 8.66
N GLU A 405 -26.52 -23.38 8.63
CA GLU A 405 -25.20 -23.73 9.18
C GLU A 405 -24.39 -22.53 9.74
N HIS A 406 -23.35 -22.09 9.03
CA HIS A 406 -22.51 -20.94 9.39
C HIS A 406 -23.02 -19.61 8.80
N LEU A 407 -24.08 -19.65 7.98
CA LEU A 407 -24.68 -18.47 7.36
C LEU A 407 -25.30 -17.56 8.43
N SER A 408 -24.86 -16.32 8.48
CA SER A 408 -25.31 -15.33 9.46
C SER A 408 -26.19 -14.28 8.80
N ARG A 409 -27.28 -13.89 9.48
CA ARG A 409 -28.23 -12.85 9.06
C ARG A 409 -28.60 -12.03 10.27
N ALA A 410 -28.69 -10.72 10.12
CA ALA A 410 -29.11 -9.85 11.19
C ALA A 410 -30.63 -9.78 11.37
N TRP A 411 -31.39 -10.06 10.32
CA TRP A 411 -32.85 -10.11 10.37
C TRP A 411 -33.35 -11.53 10.13
N ARG A 412 -33.37 -12.35 11.19
CA ARG A 412 -33.93 -13.70 11.18
C ARG A 412 -34.61 -14.05 12.49
N GLN A 413 -35.47 -15.06 12.45
CA GLN A 413 -35.99 -15.68 13.66
C GLN A 413 -34.89 -16.50 14.37
N PRO A 414 -34.85 -16.50 15.71
CA PRO A 414 -34.05 -17.44 16.48
C PRO A 414 -34.43 -18.90 16.16
N VAL A 415 -33.48 -19.82 16.32
CA VAL A 415 -33.74 -21.27 16.13
C VAL A 415 -34.24 -21.96 17.40
N VAL A 416 -34.29 -21.25 18.54
CA VAL A 416 -34.71 -21.76 19.85
C VAL A 416 -35.99 -21.18 20.37
#